data_AF-A0A1T4N4E1-F1
#
_entry.id   AF-A0A1T4N4E1-F1
#
_cell.length_a   1.000
_cell.length_b   1.000
_cell.length_c   1.000
_cell.angle_alpha   90.00
_cell.angle_beta   90.00
_cell.angle_gamma   90.00
#
_symmetry.space_group_name_H-M   'P 1'
#
loop_
_entity.id
_entity.type
_entity.pdbx_description
1 polymer ?
#
loop_
_entity_poly.entity_id
_entity_poly.type
_entity_poly.pdbx_seq_one_letter_code
_entity_poly.pdbx_strand_id
1 'polypeptide(L)' 'MKATIIKMIIALIGAGAAAAFAATTGAGAEENGLLIWAFIGFGVMVIMVQAVPAMILFASMLKGLFAHSDKEITVNKH' A
#
# COMPACT_ATOMS: atom_id res chain seq x y z
N MET A 1 -4.61 -1.48 -15.98
CA MET A 1 -4.89 -0.11 -15.46
C MET A 1 -6.25 -0.02 -14.78
N LYS A 2 -7.38 -0.25 -15.47
CA LYS A 2 -8.74 -0.21 -14.88
C LYS A 2 -8.96 -1.18 -13.71
N ALA A 3 -8.43 -2.40 -13.79
CA ALA A 3 -8.46 -3.38 -12.69
C ALA A 3 -7.62 -2.97 -11.47
N THR A 4 -6.56 -2.18 -11.66
CA THR A 4 -5.68 -1.71 -10.57
C THR A 4 -6.38 -0.64 -9.74
N ILE A 5 -7.11 0.27 -10.39
CA ILE A 5 -7.90 1.32 -9.72
C ILE A 5 -9.05 0.71 -8.92
N ILE A 6 -9.76 -0.27 -9.50
CA ILE A 6 -10.85 -0.99 -8.80
C ILE A 6 -10.32 -1.69 -7.54
N LYS A 7 -9.16 -2.36 -7.62
CA LYS A 7 -8.52 -2.99 -6.45
C LYS A 7 -8.15 -1.99 -5.36
N MET A 8 -7.67 -0.80 -5.74
CA MET A 8 -7.36 0.28 -4.78
C MET A 8 -8.60 0.82 -4.08
N ILE A 9 -9.69 1.03 -4.82
CA ILE A 9 -10.97 1.50 -4.25
C ILE A 9 -11.54 0.46 -3.29
N ILE A 10 -11.51 -0.82 -3.65
CA ILE A 10 -11.95 -1.92 -2.78
C ILE A 10 -11.09 -1.99 -1.52
N ALA A 11 -9.77 -1.84 -1.63
CA ALA A 11 -8.87 -1.81 -0.48
C ALA A 11 -9.16 -0.62 0.45
N LEU A 12 -9.44 0.56 -0.11
CA LEU A 12 -9.74 1.77 0.66
C LEU A 12 -11.07 1.67 1.41
N ILE A 13 -12.12 1.18 0.75
CA ILE A 13 -13.45 1.00 1.36
C ILE A 13 -13.43 -0.12 2.40
N GLY A 14 -12.73 -1.24 2.11
CA GLY A 14 -12.57 -2.35 3.04
C GLY A 14 -11.83 -1.95 4.33
N ALA A 15 -10.80 -1.10 4.22
CA ALA A 15 -10.07 -0.59 5.38
C ALA A 15 -10.93 0.35 6.25
N GLY A 16 -11.74 1.22 5.64
CA GLY A 16 -12.63 2.13 6.37
C GLY A 16 -13.78 1.42 7.09
N ALA A 17 -14.36 0.39 6.47
CA ALA A 17 -15.45 -0.40 7.05
C ALA A 17 -15.02 -1.17 8.32
N ALA A 18 -13.79 -1.70 8.33
CA ALA A 18 -13.23 -2.39 9.50
C ALA A 18 -13.06 -1.45 10.71
N ALA A 19 -12.62 -0.22 10.47
CA ALA A 19 -12.43 0.79 11.53
C ALA A 19 -13.77 1.23 12.15
N ALA A 20 -14.82 1.41 11.34
CA ALA A 20 -16.15 1.78 11.83
C ALA A 20 -16.83 0.67 12.65
N PHE A 21 -16.64 -0.59 12.26
CA PHE A 21 -17.22 -1.74 12.96
C PHE A 21 -16.60 -1.92 14.36
N ALA A 22 -15.28 -1.80 14.47
CA ALA A 22 -14.55 -1.90 15.75
C ALA A 22 -14.93 -0.79 16.75
N ALA A 23 -15.24 0.42 16.27
CA ALA A 23 -15.68 1.53 17.13
C ALA A 23 -17.05 1.29 17.80
N THR A 24 -17.89 0.43 17.22
CA THR A 24 -19.26 0.17 17.70
C THR A 24 -19.33 -1.02 18.67
N THR A 25 -18.38 -1.96 18.62
CA THR A 25 -18.43 -3.23 19.38
C THR A 25 -17.67 -3.23 20.73
N GLY A 26 -17.07 -2.10 21.14
CA GLY A 26 -16.11 -2.03 22.26
C GLY A 26 -16.66 -1.95 23.69
N ALA A 27 -17.95 -2.16 23.93
CA ALA A 27 -18.54 -2.09 25.28
C ALA A 27 -18.59 -3.48 25.96
N GLY A 28 -17.44 -3.97 26.43
CA GLY A 28 -17.34 -5.23 27.21
C GLY A 28 -16.00 -5.93 26.95
N ALA A 29 -14.92 -5.55 27.64
CA ALA A 29 -14.46 -6.16 28.89
C ALA A 29 -13.65 -7.47 28.67
N GLU A 30 -12.32 -7.29 28.72
CA GLU A 30 -11.32 -8.13 29.45
C GLU A 30 -10.24 -8.91 28.68
N GLU A 31 -10.36 -9.25 27.40
CA GLU A 31 -9.22 -9.76 26.64
C GLU A 31 -9.28 -9.24 25.21
N ASN A 32 -8.14 -8.83 24.67
CA ASN A 32 -7.99 -8.32 23.30
C ASN A 32 -8.83 -9.13 22.31
N GLY A 33 -10.04 -8.65 22.00
CA GLY A 33 -11.03 -9.42 21.27
C GLY A 33 -10.53 -9.80 19.88
N LEU A 34 -11.04 -10.90 19.33
CA LEU A 34 -10.69 -11.42 18.01
C LEU A 34 -10.63 -10.32 16.92
N LEU A 35 -11.51 -9.32 17.00
CA LEU A 35 -11.55 -8.18 16.08
C LEU A 35 -10.30 -7.29 16.14
N ILE A 36 -9.73 -7.06 17.33
CA ILE A 36 -8.49 -6.31 17.50
C ILE A 36 -7.32 -7.05 16.86
N TRP A 37 -7.23 -8.36 17.11
CA TRP A 37 -6.19 -9.19 16.53
C TRP A 37 -6.32 -9.31 15.00
N ALA A 38 -7.55 -9.40 14.49
CA ALA A 38 -7.85 -9.39 13.06
C ALA A 38 -7.51 -8.04 12.41
N PHE A 39 -7.76 -6.91 13.08
CA PHE A 39 -7.41 -5.58 12.58
C PHE A 39 -5.89 -5.40 12.51
N ILE A 40 -5.16 -5.81 13.55
CA ILE A 40 -3.70 -5.79 13.56
C ILE A 40 -3.14 -6.71 12.46
N GLY A 41 -3.63 -7.94 12.36
CA GLY A 41 -3.22 -8.90 11.32
C GLY A 41 -3.49 -8.39 9.89
N PHE A 42 -4.64 -7.75 9.68
CA PHE A 42 -4.97 -7.10 8.41
C PHE A 42 -4.02 -5.93 8.11
N GLY A 43 -3.70 -5.09 9.10
CA GLY A 43 -2.72 -4.02 8.96
C GLY A 43 -1.34 -4.52 8.57
N VAL A 44 -0.86 -5.62 9.19
CA VAL A 44 0.41 -6.26 8.86
C VAL A 44 0.39 -6.83 7.42
N MET A 45 -0.69 -7.53 7.04
CA MET A 45 -0.86 -8.04 5.66
C MET A 45 -0.82 -6.91 4.62
N VAL A 46 -1.47 -5.78 4.91
CA VAL A 46 -1.42 -4.58 4.08
C VAL A 46 0.02 -4.08 3.94
N ILE A 47 0.77 -3.94 5.02
CA ILE A 47 2.15 -3.45 4.94
C ILE A 47 3.01 -4.39 4.08
N MET A 48 2.90 -5.70 4.31
CA MET A 48 3.70 -6.71 3.60
C MET A 48 3.36 -6.80 2.10
N VAL A 49 2.07 -6.80 1.76
CA VAL A 49 1.62 -7.07 0.38
C VAL A 49 1.56 -5.82 -0.49
N GLN A 50 1.29 -4.63 0.08
CA GLN A 50 1.14 -3.40 -0.71
C GLN A 50 2.12 -2.29 -0.37
N ALA A 51 2.46 -2.07 0.91
CA ALA A 51 3.34 -0.96 1.26
C ALA A 51 4.77 -1.21 0.78
N VAL A 52 5.32 -2.42 0.97
CA VAL A 52 6.67 -2.76 0.50
C VAL A 52 6.79 -2.63 -1.02
N PRO A 53 5.91 -3.22 -1.86
CA PRO A 53 5.96 -3.02 -3.31
C PRO A 53 5.78 -1.56 -3.73
N ALA A 54 4.89 -0.82 -3.06
CA ALA A 54 4.69 0.60 -3.34
C ALA A 54 5.96 1.42 -3.07
N MET A 55 6.65 1.15 -1.96
CA MET A 55 7.91 1.82 -1.62
C MET A 55 9.02 1.54 -2.63
N ILE A 56 9.13 0.31 -3.13
CA ILE A 56 10.09 -0.06 -4.17
C ILE A 56 9.82 0.71 -5.47
N LEU A 57 8.56 0.75 -5.90
CA LEU A 57 8.15 1.50 -7.10
C LEU A 57 8.37 3.00 -6.93
N PHE A 58 8.05 3.55 -5.76
CA PHE A 58 8.26 4.95 -5.43
C PHE A 58 9.75 5.32 -5.44
N ALA A 59 10.60 4.49 -4.84
CA ALA A 59 12.05 4.68 -4.87
C ALA A 59 12.60 4.58 -6.30
N SER A 60 12.11 3.64 -7.12
CA SER A 60 12.48 3.53 -8.53
C SER A 60 12.09 4.77 -9.32
N MET A 61 10.89 5.31 -9.08
CA MET A 61 10.42 6.56 -9.69
C MET A 61 11.31 7.73 -9.29
N LEU A 62 11.63 7.89 -8.01
CA LEU A 62 12.53 8.95 -7.54
C LEU A 62 13.91 8.84 -8.20
N LYS A 63 14.48 7.63 -8.25
CA LYS A 63 15.75 7.39 -8.97
C LYS A 63 15.66 7.75 -10.45
N GLY A 64 14.56 7.44 -11.12
CA GLY A 64 14.35 7.81 -12.52
C GLY A 64 14.20 9.32 -12.73
N LEU A 65 13.55 10.04 -11.80
CA LEU A 65 13.40 11.49 -11.85
C LEU A 65 14.73 12.22 -11.62
N PHE A 66 15.61 11.67 -10.77
CA PHE A 66 16.91 12.26 -10.45
C PHE A 66 18.08 11.66 -11.25
N ALA A 67 17.85 10.66 -12.10
CA ALA A 67 18.88 10.13 -12.98
C ALA A 67 19.27 11.18 -14.02
N HIS A 68 20.49 11.71 -13.92
CA HIS A 68 21.06 12.53 -14.98
C HIS A 68 21.14 11.72 -16.27
N SER A 69 20.71 12.34 -17.37
CA SER A 69 20.69 11.73 -18.69
C SER A 69 22.10 11.68 -19.28
N ASP A 70 23.00 10.89 -18.70
CA ASP A 70 24.31 10.56 -19.30
C ASP A 70 24.15 9.52 -20.42
N LYS A 71 23.12 9.70 -21.26
CA LYS A 71 23.09 9.07 -22.57
C LYS A 71 23.73 10.04 -23.54
N GLU A 72 25.05 10.09 -23.51
CA GLU A 72 25.82 10.63 -24.62
C GLU A 72 25.48 9.75 -25.83
N ILE A 73 24.56 10.23 -26.66
CA ILE A 73 24.26 9.65 -27.96
C ILE A 73 25.52 9.93 -28.79
N THR A 74 26.49 9.02 -28.75
CA THR A 74 27.55 8.99 -29.76
C THR A 74 26.88 8.64 -31.08
N VAL A 75 26.46 9.68 -31.80
CA VAL A 75 26.03 9.60 -33.18
C VAL A 75 27.22 9.07 -33.96
N ASN A 76 27.27 7.75 -34.16
CA ASN A 76 28.25 7.14 -35.03
C ASN A 76 27.87 7.54 -36.46
N LYS A 77 28.51 8.61 -36.96
CA LYS A 77 28.52 8.93 -38.39
C LYS A 77 29.52 7.99 -39.05
N HIS A 78 29.00 6.98 -39.72
CA HIS A 78 29.67 6.27 -40.81
C HIS A 78 28.71 6.15 -41.99
#